data_AF-A0A837RDI2-F1
#
_entry.id   AF-A0A837RDI2-F1
#
_cell.length_a   1.000
_cell.length_b   1.000
_cell.length_c   1.000
_cell.angle_alpha   90.00
_cell.angle_beta   90.00
_cell.angle_gamma   90.00
#
_symmetry.space_group_name_H-M   'P 1'
#
loop_
_entity.id
_entity.type
_entity.pdbx_description
1 polymer ?
#
loop_
_entity_poly.entity_id
_entity_poly.type
_entity_poly.pdbx_seq_one_letter_code
_entity_poly.pdbx_strand_id
1 'polypeptide(L)'
;MQTYFHQYKFSGDYQLRQVFATVFQQAVCQRIAHTAAIVVTIPVTLATMQTRGFNQVSGWIPTIETAAVLTTQATTKLVPQSKKDRHARLLTPQPFKLTTPTDITGQSILIVDDIYTTGRTIRHAASLLLENGAKSVTGLTLAR
;
A
#
# COMPACT_ATOMS: atom_id res chain seq x y z
N MET A 1 -11.09 0.56 17.47
CA MET A 1 -10.35 0.33 16.20
C MET A 1 -10.44 -1.09 15.68
N GLN A 2 -10.18 -2.14 16.47
CA GLN A 2 -10.24 -3.53 15.98
C GLN A 2 -11.63 -3.91 15.42
N THR A 3 -12.71 -3.61 16.15
CA THR A 3 -14.09 -3.88 15.71
C THR A 3 -14.42 -3.16 14.40
N TYR A 4 -14.03 -1.88 14.29
CA TYR A 4 -14.19 -1.11 13.06
C TYR A 4 -13.53 -1.78 11.87
N PHE A 5 -12.24 -2.14 12.01
CA PHE A 5 -11.51 -2.81 10.94
C PHE A 5 -12.08 -4.17 10.60
N HIS A 6 -12.59 -4.91 11.59
CA HIS A 6 -13.25 -6.18 11.35
C HIS A 6 -14.48 -6.01 10.46
N GLN A 7 -15.39 -5.13 10.86
CA GLN A 7 -16.64 -4.87 10.13
C GLN A 7 -16.37 -4.31 8.73
N TYR A 8 -15.44 -3.36 8.64
CA TYR A 8 -15.08 -2.74 7.37
C TYR A 8 -14.44 -3.75 6.41
N LYS A 9 -13.38 -4.45 6.83
CA LYS A 9 -12.59 -5.29 5.92
C LYS A 9 -13.15 -6.69 5.68
N PHE A 10 -13.87 -7.27 6.64
CA PHE A 10 -14.25 -8.68 6.59
C PHE A 10 -15.76 -8.91 6.61
N SER A 11 -16.53 -8.04 7.27
CA SER A 11 -18.01 -8.08 7.18
C SER A 11 -18.56 -7.37 5.95
N GLY A 12 -17.71 -6.72 5.15
CA GLY A 12 -18.09 -6.06 3.90
C GLY A 12 -18.88 -4.77 4.09
N ASP A 13 -18.89 -4.20 5.30
CA ASP A 13 -19.63 -2.97 5.59
C ASP A 13 -18.90 -1.75 5.01
N TYR A 14 -19.04 -1.56 3.70
CA TYR A 14 -18.35 -0.50 2.96
C TYR A 14 -18.77 0.91 3.38
N GLN A 15 -19.94 1.07 4.01
CA GLN A 15 -20.41 2.38 4.50
C GLN A 15 -19.49 2.93 5.59
N LEU A 16 -18.87 2.05 6.38
CA LEU A 16 -17.87 2.42 7.40
C LEU A 16 -16.67 3.21 6.84
N ARG A 17 -16.44 3.23 5.53
CA ARG A 17 -15.44 4.13 4.92
C ARG A 17 -15.67 5.59 5.29
N GLN A 18 -16.93 6.01 5.46
CA GLN A 18 -17.29 7.40 5.75
C GLN A 18 -16.76 7.89 7.09
N VAL A 19 -16.54 6.98 8.06
CA VAL A 19 -16.06 7.30 9.40
C VAL A 19 -14.72 8.05 9.36
N PHE A 20 -13.81 7.64 8.45
CA PHE A 20 -12.48 8.23 8.35
C PHE A 20 -12.22 8.96 7.03
N ALA A 21 -13.13 8.86 6.05
CA ALA A 21 -12.92 9.45 4.72
C ALA A 21 -12.53 10.93 4.80
N THR A 22 -13.30 11.77 5.49
CA THR A 22 -13.02 13.21 5.57
C THR A 22 -11.65 13.50 6.17
N VAL A 23 -11.34 12.94 7.33
CA VAL A 23 -10.08 13.25 8.04
C VAL A 23 -8.87 12.70 7.31
N PHE A 24 -9.00 11.49 6.75
CA PHE A 24 -7.90 10.82 6.07
C PHE A 24 -7.61 11.47 4.71
N GLN A 25 -8.67 11.83 3.98
CA GLN A 25 -8.54 12.57 2.73
C GLN A 25 -7.88 13.93 2.93
N GLN A 26 -8.26 14.67 3.99
CA GLN A 26 -7.59 15.93 4.35
C GLN A 26 -6.10 15.73 4.63
N ALA A 27 -5.74 14.69 5.39
CA ALA A 27 -4.35 14.37 5.67
C ALA A 27 -3.55 14.04 4.40
N VAL A 28 -4.14 13.29 3.47
CA VAL A 28 -3.51 12.98 2.17
C VAL A 28 -3.35 14.27 1.35
N CYS A 29 -4.39 15.10 1.23
CA CYS A 29 -4.32 16.38 0.50
C CYS A 29 -3.24 17.31 1.04
N GLN A 30 -3.14 17.45 2.36
CA GLN A 30 -2.09 18.24 3.01
C GLN A 30 -0.70 17.71 2.63
N ARG A 31 -0.51 16.39 2.67
CA ARG A 31 0.76 15.78 2.35
C ARG A 31 1.16 16.00 0.89
N ILE A 32 0.22 15.84 -0.06
CA ILE A 32 0.44 16.12 -1.49
C ILE A 32 0.81 17.59 -1.70
N ALA A 33 0.10 18.53 -1.06
CA ALA A 33 0.36 19.96 -1.20
C ALA A 33 1.78 20.34 -0.76
N HIS A 34 2.33 19.66 0.25
CA HIS A 34 3.69 19.91 0.73
C HIS A 34 4.80 19.28 -0.14
N THR A 35 4.53 18.17 -0.82
CA THR A 35 5.59 17.38 -1.49
C THR A 35 5.43 17.27 -3.01
N ALA A 36 4.32 17.76 -3.57
CA ALA A 36 3.90 17.52 -4.95
C ALA A 36 3.98 16.03 -5.33
N ALA A 37 3.56 15.15 -4.40
CA ALA A 37 3.71 13.70 -4.58
C ALA A 37 2.50 13.10 -5.28
N ILE A 38 2.74 12.09 -6.13
CA ILE A 38 1.67 11.20 -6.59
C ILE A 38 1.25 10.27 -5.45
N VAL A 39 -0.02 9.90 -5.42
CA VAL A 39 -0.58 9.00 -4.40
C VAL A 39 -0.59 7.58 -4.91
N VAL A 40 -0.05 6.66 -4.13
CA VAL A 40 -0.04 5.23 -4.42
C VAL A 40 -0.67 4.49 -3.26
N THR A 41 -1.76 3.78 -3.50
CA THR A 41 -2.36 2.90 -2.49
C THR A 41 -1.66 1.55 -2.51
N ILE A 42 -1.55 0.91 -1.35
CA ILE A 42 -1.08 -0.48 -1.30
C ILE A 42 -2.12 -1.37 -2.01
N PRO A 43 -1.71 -2.13 -3.04
CA PRO A 43 -2.64 -2.99 -3.75
C PRO A 43 -3.04 -4.17 -2.87
N VAL A 44 -4.30 -4.58 -3.02
CA VAL A 44 -4.81 -5.81 -2.42
C VAL A 44 -4.78 -6.93 -3.45
N THR A 45 -4.65 -8.18 -2.99
CA THR A 45 -4.61 -9.34 -3.90
C THR A 45 -5.93 -9.52 -4.63
N LEU A 46 -5.93 -10.21 -5.77
CA LEU A 46 -7.17 -10.56 -6.48
C LEU A 46 -8.16 -11.32 -5.57
N ALA A 47 -7.67 -12.26 -4.76
CA ALA A 47 -8.49 -12.97 -3.79
C ALA A 47 -9.12 -12.02 -2.74
N THR A 48 -8.37 -11.00 -2.30
CA THR A 48 -8.92 -9.97 -1.40
C THR A 48 -9.97 -9.14 -2.12
N MET A 49 -9.74 -8.73 -3.37
CA MET A 49 -10.76 -8.00 -4.16
C MET A 49 -12.02 -8.84 -4.38
N GLN A 50 -11.90 -10.14 -4.65
CA GLN A 50 -13.03 -11.05 -4.85
C GLN A 50 -13.85 -11.27 -3.57
N THR A 51 -13.17 -11.38 -2.42
CA THR A 51 -13.84 -11.64 -1.13
C THR A 51 -14.38 -10.37 -0.48
N ARG A 52 -13.62 -9.27 -0.51
CA ARG A 52 -13.97 -7.99 0.11
C ARG A 52 -14.76 -7.07 -0.83
N GLY A 53 -14.55 -7.16 -2.14
CA GLY A 53 -15.17 -6.28 -3.15
C GLY A 53 -14.48 -4.93 -3.35
N PHE A 54 -13.54 -4.54 -2.49
CA PHE A 54 -12.90 -3.21 -2.56
C PHE A 54 -11.50 -3.18 -1.90
N ASN A 55 -10.72 -2.16 -2.26
CA ASN A 55 -9.55 -1.74 -1.51
C ASN A 55 -9.96 -0.73 -0.42
N GLN A 56 -9.70 -1.09 0.83
CA GLN A 56 -10.07 -0.31 2.02
C GLN A 56 -9.50 1.11 2.01
N VAL A 57 -8.28 1.30 1.49
CA VAL A 57 -7.63 2.61 1.46
C VAL A 57 -8.29 3.48 0.40
N SER A 58 -8.53 2.93 -0.79
CA SER A 58 -9.24 3.61 -1.87
C SER A 58 -10.64 4.07 -1.45
N GLY A 59 -11.31 3.31 -0.57
CA GLY A 59 -12.63 3.68 -0.04
C GLY A 59 -12.64 4.97 0.78
N TRP A 60 -11.53 5.31 1.44
CA TRP A 60 -11.39 6.53 2.26
C TRP A 60 -10.98 7.78 1.48
N ILE A 61 -10.40 7.63 0.28
CA ILE A 61 -9.92 8.75 -0.54
C ILE A 61 -10.59 8.80 -1.93
N PRO A 62 -11.93 8.71 -2.02
CA PRO A 62 -12.62 8.49 -3.30
C PRO A 62 -12.46 9.64 -4.30
N THR A 63 -12.04 10.83 -3.87
CA THR A 63 -11.85 11.99 -4.75
C THR A 63 -10.38 12.30 -5.04
N ILE A 64 -9.45 11.47 -4.56
CA ILE A 64 -8.02 11.64 -4.82
C ILE A 64 -7.62 10.69 -5.94
N GLU A 65 -7.01 11.23 -6.98
CA GLU A 65 -6.44 10.42 -8.05
C GLU A 65 -5.25 9.62 -7.52
N THR A 66 -5.30 8.31 -7.71
CA THR A 66 -4.24 7.38 -7.29
C THR A 66 -3.56 6.78 -8.50
N ALA A 67 -2.23 6.79 -8.52
CA ALA A 67 -1.44 6.15 -9.54
C ALA A 67 -1.34 4.63 -9.25
N ALA A 68 -1.81 3.82 -10.19
CA ALA A 68 -1.76 2.36 -10.10
C ALA A 68 -0.38 1.81 -10.47
N VAL A 69 0.67 2.23 -9.76
CA VAL A 69 2.08 1.86 -10.05
C VAL A 69 2.51 0.54 -9.44
N LEU A 70 1.77 0.05 -8.42
CA LEU A 70 2.03 -1.22 -7.74
C LEU A 70 0.93 -2.23 -8.03
N THR A 71 1.32 -3.49 -8.20
CA THR A 71 0.40 -4.63 -8.18
C THR A 71 0.97 -5.76 -7.33
N THR A 72 0.09 -6.62 -6.80
CA THR A 72 0.52 -7.78 -6.01
C THR A 72 1.12 -8.84 -6.91
N GLN A 73 2.22 -9.45 -6.46
CA GLN A 73 2.80 -10.64 -7.09
C GLN A 73 2.34 -11.89 -6.33
N ALA A 74 1.88 -12.91 -7.05
CA ALA A 74 1.70 -14.23 -6.46
C ALA A 74 3.09 -14.79 -6.09
N THR A 75 3.30 -15.11 -4.82
CA THR A 75 4.49 -15.83 -4.40
C THR A 75 4.36 -17.29 -4.84
N THR A 76 4.80 -17.61 -6.06
CA THR A 76 5.01 -19.00 -6.46
C THR A 76 6.08 -19.57 -5.53
N LYS A 77 5.78 -20.68 -4.86
CA LYS A 77 6.73 -21.41 -4.00
C LYS A 77 8.00 -21.75 -4.81
N LEU A 78 9.06 -20.97 -4.65
CA LEU A 78 10.39 -21.36 -5.13
C LEU A 78 11.09 -22.10 -3.98
N VAL A 79 11.07 -23.43 -4.09
CA VAL A 79 12.11 -24.46 -3.79
C VAL A 79 13.07 -24.25 -2.58
N PRO A 80 13.42 -25.31 -1.81
CA PRO A 80 13.99 -25.20 -0.46
C PRO A 80 15.33 -24.48 -0.40
N GLN A 81 15.42 -23.51 0.51
CA GLN A 81 16.65 -22.82 0.87
C GLN A 81 17.53 -23.71 1.76
N SER A 82 18.34 -24.58 1.16
CA SER A 82 19.54 -25.07 1.83
C SER A 82 20.71 -24.16 1.45
N LYS A 83 21.39 -23.64 2.48
CA LYS A 83 22.46 -22.62 2.47
C LYS A 83 21.98 -21.17 2.32
N LYS A 84 21.82 -20.48 3.45
CA LYS A 84 22.29 -19.08 3.60
C LYS A 84 22.21 -18.60 5.05
N ASP A 85 23.28 -17.92 5.42
CA ASP A 85 23.61 -17.32 6.70
C ASP A 85 22.58 -16.33 7.26
N ARG A 86 22.87 -15.89 8.50
CA ARG A 86 22.28 -14.82 9.33
C ARG A 86 21.54 -13.64 8.62
N HIS A 87 21.86 -13.35 7.35
CA HIS A 87 21.12 -12.48 6.41
C HIS A 87 19.67 -12.94 6.12
N ALA A 88 19.33 -14.17 6.48
CA ALA A 88 18.03 -14.78 6.28
C ALA A 88 16.85 -14.06 6.97
N ARG A 89 17.10 -13.13 7.91
CA ARG A 89 16.01 -12.36 8.55
C ARG A 89 15.40 -11.26 7.65
N LEU A 90 16.03 -10.95 6.50
CA LEU A 90 15.53 -10.07 5.43
C LEU A 90 14.67 -10.80 4.36
N LEU A 91 14.38 -12.10 4.55
CA LEU A 91 13.82 -13.03 3.54
C LEU A 91 12.32 -12.95 3.29
N THR A 92 11.60 -11.89 3.65
CA THR A 92 10.23 -11.79 3.10
C THR A 92 10.35 -11.47 1.61
N PRO A 93 9.90 -12.36 0.71
CA PRO A 93 9.96 -12.09 -0.72
C PRO A 93 9.18 -10.82 -1.02
N GLN A 94 9.71 -10.00 -1.92
CA GLN A 94 9.06 -8.77 -2.38
C GLN A 94 7.63 -9.10 -2.86
N PRO A 95 6.57 -8.65 -2.14
CA PRO A 95 5.19 -9.02 -2.46
C PRO A 95 4.59 -8.19 -3.60
N PHE A 96 5.28 -7.13 -4.03
CA PHE A 96 4.81 -6.22 -5.05
C PHE A 96 5.67 -6.27 -6.31
N LYS A 97 5.08 -5.90 -7.44
CA LYS A 97 5.80 -5.58 -8.66
C LYS A 97 5.26 -4.28 -9.24
N LEU A 98 6.04 -3.62 -10.09
CA LEU A 98 5.55 -2.46 -10.84
C LEU A 98 4.53 -2.90 -11.88
N THR A 99 3.55 -2.05 -12.12
CA THR A 99 2.72 -2.16 -13.32
C THR A 99 3.52 -1.71 -14.54
N THR A 100 3.17 -2.21 -15.72
CA THR A 100 3.88 -1.91 -16.97
C THR A 100 2.90 -1.46 -18.04
N PRO A 101 3.17 -0.36 -18.77
CA PRO A 101 4.29 0.57 -18.58
C PRO A 101 4.08 1.49 -17.35
N THR A 102 5.14 1.88 -16.66
CA THR A 102 5.11 2.88 -15.57
C THR A 102 6.46 3.56 -15.49
N ASP A 103 6.47 4.89 -15.61
CA ASP A 103 7.66 5.72 -15.38
C ASP A 103 7.46 6.58 -14.12
N ILE A 104 8.23 6.28 -13.09
CA ILE A 104 8.23 7.00 -11.81
C ILE A 104 9.52 7.79 -11.59
N THR A 105 10.34 7.94 -12.63
CA THR A 105 11.64 8.59 -12.53
C THR A 105 11.50 10.03 -12.05
N GLY A 106 12.19 10.37 -10.97
CA GLY A 106 12.17 11.72 -10.39
C GLY A 106 10.89 12.08 -9.63
N GLN A 107 9.90 11.18 -9.55
CA GLN A 107 8.63 11.46 -8.87
C GLN A 107 8.75 11.32 -7.35
N SER A 108 8.13 12.24 -6.62
CA SER A 108 7.86 12.07 -5.19
C SER A 108 6.60 11.23 -5.02
N ILE A 109 6.63 10.24 -4.12
CA ILE A 109 5.52 9.29 -3.94
C ILE A 109 5.05 9.29 -2.49
N LEU A 110 3.73 9.32 -2.31
CA LEU A 110 3.06 9.08 -1.04
C LEU A 110 2.36 7.73 -1.09
N ILE A 111 2.90 6.76 -0.36
CA ILE A 111 2.24 5.48 -0.12
C ILE A 111 1.17 5.67 0.95
N VAL A 112 -0.04 5.19 0.66
CA VAL A 112 -1.16 5.21 1.59
C VAL A 112 -1.57 3.78 1.92
N ASP A 113 -1.60 3.46 3.22
CA ASP A 113 -1.98 2.15 3.75
C ASP A 113 -2.93 2.32 4.95
N ASP A 114 -3.49 1.24 5.47
CA ASP A 114 -4.42 1.30 6.58
C ASP A 114 -3.77 1.29 7.97
N ILE A 115 -2.85 0.37 8.23
CA ILE A 115 -2.28 0.16 9.56
C ILE A 115 -0.76 -0.03 9.45
N TYR A 116 -0.03 0.83 10.14
CA TYR A 116 1.41 0.68 10.32
C TYR A 116 1.72 -0.24 11.50
N THR A 117 1.99 -1.51 11.23
CA THR A 117 2.44 -2.45 12.27
C THR A 117 3.96 -2.49 12.33
N THR A 118 4.57 -3.53 11.75
CA THR A 118 6.01 -3.65 11.62
C THR A 118 6.57 -2.70 10.56
N GLY A 119 5.72 -2.09 9.74
CA GLY A 119 6.11 -1.26 8.59
C GLY A 119 6.64 -2.04 7.38
N ARG A 120 6.59 -3.37 7.39
CA ARG A 120 7.10 -4.21 6.30
C ARG A 120 6.46 -3.91 4.95
N THR A 121 5.14 -3.80 4.90
CA THR A 121 4.38 -3.47 3.69
C THR A 121 4.88 -2.19 3.03
N ILE A 122 4.91 -1.10 3.80
CA ILE A 122 5.40 0.20 3.31
C ILE A 122 6.88 0.12 2.91
N ARG A 123 7.75 -0.55 3.69
CA ARG A 123 9.17 -0.68 3.33
C ARG A 123 9.38 -1.46 2.03
N HIS A 124 8.64 -2.54 1.81
CA HIS A 124 8.73 -3.32 0.57
C HIS A 124 8.30 -2.50 -0.64
N ALA A 125 7.17 -1.80 -0.55
CA ALA A 125 6.68 -0.90 -1.59
C ALA A 125 7.66 0.26 -1.84
N ALA A 126 8.17 0.90 -0.78
CA ALA A 126 9.11 2.01 -0.89
C ALA A 126 10.44 1.61 -1.52
N SER A 127 11.02 0.45 -1.12
CA SER A 127 12.25 -0.07 -1.72
C SER A 127 12.07 -0.26 -3.22
N LEU A 128 10.98 -0.93 -3.62
CA LEU A 128 10.69 -1.19 -5.03
C LEU A 128 10.55 0.11 -5.85
N LEU A 129 9.86 1.12 -5.32
CA LEU A 129 9.66 2.39 -6.01
C LEU A 129 10.97 3.20 -6.12
N LEU A 130 11.77 3.25 -5.05
CA LEU A 130 13.06 3.94 -5.04
C LEU A 130 14.07 3.28 -5.99
N GLU A 131 14.14 1.95 -5.97
CA GLU A 131 15.00 1.16 -6.87
C GLU A 131 14.66 1.37 -8.36
N ASN A 132 13.45 1.82 -8.66
CA ASN A 132 12.97 2.10 -10.02
C ASN A 132 12.84 3.60 -10.33
N GLY A 133 13.58 4.45 -9.61
CA GLY A 133 13.81 5.85 -10.00
C GLY A 133 12.94 6.89 -9.28
N ALA A 134 12.08 6.51 -8.34
CA ALA A 134 11.38 7.49 -7.52
C ALA A 134 12.36 8.40 -6.76
N LYS A 135 12.10 9.72 -6.75
CA LYS A 135 12.93 10.71 -6.05
C LYS A 135 12.82 10.57 -4.53
N SER A 136 11.61 10.35 -4.04
CA SER A 136 11.34 10.18 -2.62
C SER A 136 10.08 9.36 -2.39
N VAL A 137 10.03 8.62 -1.29
CA VAL A 137 8.85 7.85 -0.89
C VAL A 137 8.54 8.12 0.57
N THR A 138 7.30 8.51 0.85
CA THR A 138 6.76 8.71 2.20
C THR A 138 5.54 7.82 2.41
N GLY A 139 5.22 7.51 3.67
CA GLY A 139 4.06 6.69 4.02
C GLY A 139 3.07 7.45 4.90
N LEU A 140 1.78 7.21 4.70
CA LEU A 140 0.69 7.66 5.56
C LEU A 140 -0.24 6.49 5.86
N THR A 141 -0.53 6.27 7.14
CA THR A 141 -1.46 5.23 7.60
C THR A 141 -2.53 5.80 8.51
N LEU A 142 -3.70 5.16 8.54
CA LEU A 142 -4.79 5.56 9.43
C LEU A 142 -4.46 5.25 10.90
N ALA A 143 -3.83 4.11 11.17
CA ALA A 143 -3.51 3.66 12.52
C ALA A 143 -2.10 3.05 12.63
N ARG A 144 -1.65 2.80 13.86
CA ARG A 144 -0.43 2.06 14.23
C ARG A 144 -0.72 1.02 15.30
#